data_AF-A0A4P7L0L2-F1
#
_entry.id   AF-A0A4P7L0L2-F1
#
_cell.length_a   1.000
_cell.length_b   1.000
_cell.length_c   1.000
_cell.angle_alpha   90.00
_cell.angle_beta   90.00
_cell.angle_gamma   90.00
#
_symmetry.space_group_name_H-M   'P 1'
#
loop_
_entity.id
_entity.type
_entity.pdbx_description
1 polymer ?
#
loop_
_entity_poly.entity_id
_entity_poly.type
_entity_poly.pdbx_seq_one_letter_code
_entity_poly.pdbx_strand_id
1 'polypeptide(L)'
;MAISAYVGIPRSGKSYEVVCNVIIPAFMKGRRIVTNIYGISAEKIRIYCLDKKKADESQLGEIICVDNEQVKEADFFPFKTQTGIAEDTFCQAGDLICIDEAWRIWENNRIPQQHRSFIAEHGHFVNTEGFTCDLVVLNQSVANLPCFIKDRIETTYRMTKLVALGLRNRYRVDVYSGIKLFKNNRTSSYQCSYDKAIFPLYHSYEGGQGQEQVVDKRQSIFNQSKFWLLTSGLLLLVIVSVYFLYQFFSGNGITPKNRPISESVDKSVTTQKSHQNSSAQNLSGQWRIAGKISQRGQAWVVLLNQQGQIRLEPLSQFRFYGLRMTGNIDGDVVTTYSGGMK
;
A
#
# COMPACT_ATOMS: atom_id res chain seq x y z
N MET A 1 -2.67 10.33 24.10
CA MET A 1 -2.99 9.19 24.99
C MET A 1 -4.30 8.65 24.51
N ALA A 2 -4.30 7.47 23.92
CA ALA A 2 -5.44 7.15 23.08
C ALA A 2 -5.70 5.69 22.87
N ILE A 3 -6.99 5.47 22.62
CA ILE A 3 -7.58 4.18 22.38
C ILE A 3 -7.17 3.72 20.98
N SER A 4 -6.76 2.46 20.90
CA SER A 4 -6.53 1.78 19.63
C SER A 4 -7.76 0.96 19.26
N ALA A 5 -8.33 1.21 18.09
CA ALA A 5 -9.48 0.47 17.59
C ALA A 5 -9.08 -0.55 16.53
N TYR A 6 -9.50 -1.80 16.69
CA TYR A 6 -9.26 -2.88 15.74
C TYR A 6 -10.59 -3.30 15.10
N VAL A 7 -10.77 -2.99 13.81
CA VAL A 7 -12.06 -3.14 13.12
C VAL A 7 -11.99 -3.97 11.85
N GLY A 8 -13.14 -4.49 11.40
CA GLY A 8 -13.25 -5.32 10.21
C GLY A 8 -14.37 -6.34 10.32
N ILE A 9 -14.80 -6.89 9.19
CA ILE A 9 -15.87 -7.90 9.16
C ILE A 9 -15.55 -9.11 10.06
N PRO A 10 -16.56 -9.89 10.48
CA PRO A 10 -16.31 -11.18 11.13
C PRO A 10 -15.28 -12.00 10.34
N ARG A 11 -14.38 -12.69 11.06
CA ARG A 11 -13.27 -13.48 10.48
C ARG A 11 -12.25 -12.69 9.64
N SER A 12 -12.19 -11.36 9.76
CA SER A 12 -11.15 -10.56 9.10
C SER A 12 -9.76 -10.68 9.74
N GLY A 13 -9.66 -11.31 10.92
CA GLY A 13 -8.39 -11.48 11.66
C GLY A 13 -8.14 -10.43 12.75
N LYS A 14 -9.17 -9.78 13.28
CA LYS A 14 -9.02 -8.74 14.32
C LYS A 14 -8.39 -9.28 15.60
N SER A 15 -8.98 -10.33 16.17
CA SER A 15 -8.49 -10.95 17.41
C SER A 15 -7.12 -11.59 17.18
N TYR A 16 -6.86 -12.15 15.99
CA TYR A 16 -5.52 -12.62 15.60
C TYR A 16 -4.49 -11.50 15.69
N GLU A 17 -4.79 -10.33 15.09
CA GLU A 17 -3.88 -9.19 15.04
C GLU A 17 -3.56 -8.68 16.46
N VAL A 18 -4.58 -8.56 17.31
CA VAL A 18 -4.42 -8.14 18.71
C VAL A 18 -3.61 -9.19 19.49
N VAL A 19 -3.91 -10.48 19.36
CA VAL A 19 -3.12 -11.53 20.04
C VAL A 19 -1.66 -11.48 19.60
N CYS A 20 -1.39 -11.39 18.29
CA CYS A 20 -0.05 -11.41 17.71
C CYS A 20 0.78 -10.16 18.04
N ASN A 21 0.21 -8.97 17.85
CA ASN A 21 0.95 -7.71 17.80
C ASN A 21 0.73 -6.82 19.03
N VAL A 22 -0.22 -7.17 19.91
CA VAL A 22 -0.55 -6.40 21.11
C VAL A 22 -0.33 -7.23 22.37
N ILE A 23 -1.04 -8.36 22.51
CA ILE A 23 -1.01 -9.18 23.73
C ILE A 23 0.34 -9.86 23.90
N ILE A 24 0.80 -10.64 22.91
CA ILE A 24 2.07 -11.37 23.02
C ILE A 24 3.26 -10.44 23.29
N PRO A 25 3.44 -9.31 22.56
CA PRO A 25 4.54 -8.39 22.83
C PRO A 25 4.45 -7.70 24.19
N ALA A 26 3.24 -7.39 24.69
CA ALA A 26 3.07 -6.81 26.02
C ALA A 26 3.35 -7.83 27.13
N PHE A 27 2.91 -9.08 26.93
CA PHE A 27 3.14 -10.18 27.85
C PHE A 27 4.63 -10.47 28.00
N MET A 28 5.38 -10.45 26.90
CA MET A 28 6.83 -10.59 26.91
C MET A 28 7.58 -9.42 27.59
N LYS A 29 6.90 -8.30 27.86
CA LYS A 29 7.47 -7.12 28.54
C LYS A 29 7.12 -7.07 30.03
N GLY A 30 6.57 -8.14 30.60
CA GLY A 30 6.17 -8.18 32.01
C GLY A 30 4.81 -7.55 32.30
N ARG A 31 4.08 -7.11 31.28
CA ARG A 31 2.85 -6.33 31.49
C ARG A 31 1.65 -7.24 31.81
N ARG A 32 0.84 -6.81 32.79
CA ARG A 32 -0.47 -7.40 33.09
C ARG A 32 -1.50 -7.03 32.03
N ILE A 33 -2.21 -8.03 31.52
CA ILE A 33 -3.13 -7.93 30.38
C ILE A 33 -4.49 -8.45 30.80
N VAL A 34 -5.52 -7.65 30.62
CA VAL A 34 -6.91 -8.04 30.92
C VAL A 34 -7.70 -8.07 29.62
N THR A 35 -8.37 -9.18 29.33
CA THR A 35 -9.10 -9.31 28.06
C THR A 35 -10.29 -10.25 28.12
N ASN A 36 -11.34 -9.91 27.37
CA ASN A 36 -12.50 -10.77 27.09
C ASN A 36 -12.44 -11.45 25.71
N ILE A 37 -11.27 -11.45 25.04
CA ILE A 37 -11.11 -12.21 23.79
C ILE A 37 -11.39 -13.68 24.07
N TYR A 38 -12.37 -14.22 23.34
CA TYR A 38 -12.90 -15.55 23.60
C TYR A 38 -11.82 -16.65 23.45
N GLY A 39 -11.80 -17.56 24.43
CA GLY A 39 -10.96 -18.75 24.43
C GLY A 39 -9.46 -18.49 24.39
N ILE A 40 -9.01 -17.29 24.77
CA ILE A 40 -7.60 -17.00 24.98
C ILE A 40 -7.05 -17.89 26.10
N SER A 41 -5.82 -18.39 25.93
CA SER A 41 -5.19 -19.29 26.90
C SER A 41 -3.83 -18.75 27.33
N ALA A 42 -3.77 -18.27 28.58
CA ALA A 42 -2.54 -17.76 29.18
C ALA A 42 -1.40 -18.79 29.16
N GLU A 43 -1.70 -20.05 29.49
CA GLU A 43 -0.74 -21.15 29.47
C GLU A 43 -0.15 -21.40 28.08
N LYS A 44 -1.00 -21.50 27.05
CA LYS A 44 -0.52 -21.71 25.67
C LYS A 44 0.29 -20.52 25.17
N ILE A 45 -0.10 -19.29 25.53
CA ILE A 45 0.65 -18.09 25.19
C ILE A 45 2.02 -18.11 25.88
N ARG A 46 2.09 -18.51 27.16
CA ARG A 46 3.34 -18.68 27.90
C ARG A 46 4.26 -19.68 27.20
N ILE A 47 3.76 -20.88 26.91
CA ILE A 47 4.52 -21.92 26.18
C ILE A 47 4.99 -21.39 24.81
N TYR A 48 4.11 -20.71 24.07
CA TYR A 48 4.49 -20.11 22.79
C TYR A 48 5.61 -19.07 22.93
N CYS A 49 5.58 -18.23 23.97
CA CYS A 49 6.61 -17.23 24.21
C CYS A 49 7.96 -17.87 24.59
N LEU A 50 7.95 -18.92 25.41
CA LEU A 50 9.16 -19.66 25.79
C LEU A 50 9.75 -20.43 24.60
N ASP A 51 8.94 -21.24 23.91
CA ASP A 51 9.42 -22.16 22.88
C ASP A 51 9.72 -21.46 21.54
N LYS A 52 8.83 -20.56 21.10
CA LYS A 52 8.93 -19.94 19.76
C LYS A 52 9.60 -18.59 19.79
N LYS A 53 9.40 -17.80 20.85
CA LYS A 53 9.98 -16.45 20.97
C LYS A 53 11.24 -16.41 21.84
N LYS A 54 11.57 -17.49 22.56
CA LYS A 54 12.73 -17.57 23.47
C LYS A 54 12.73 -16.45 24.51
N ALA A 55 11.55 -16.13 25.02
CA ALA A 55 11.38 -15.13 26.08
C ALA A 55 11.96 -15.64 27.41
N ASP A 56 12.39 -14.73 28.27
CA ASP A 56 12.78 -15.04 29.64
C ASP A 56 11.53 -15.25 30.49
N GLU A 57 11.42 -16.40 31.17
CA GLU A 57 10.28 -16.74 32.01
C GLU A 57 10.07 -15.74 33.15
N SER A 58 11.15 -15.15 33.67
CA SER A 58 11.10 -14.19 34.76
C SER A 58 10.57 -12.81 34.35
N GLN A 59 10.52 -12.52 33.06
CA GLN A 59 10.08 -11.25 32.49
C GLN A 59 8.66 -11.33 31.88
N LEU A 60 8.00 -12.48 32.00
CA LEU A 60 6.64 -12.64 31.49
C LEU A 60 5.64 -11.97 32.42
N GLY A 61 4.67 -11.29 31.80
CA GLY A 61 3.57 -10.66 32.52
C GLY A 61 2.49 -11.66 32.91
N GLU A 62 1.28 -11.14 33.09
CA GLU A 62 0.11 -11.91 33.47
C GLU A 62 -1.02 -11.70 32.45
N ILE A 63 -1.76 -12.74 32.10
CA ILE A 63 -2.95 -12.65 31.23
C ILE A 63 -4.16 -13.09 32.03
N ILE A 64 -5.11 -12.17 32.19
CA ILE A 64 -6.36 -12.37 32.91
C ILE A 64 -7.50 -12.39 31.91
N CYS A 65 -8.19 -13.51 31.88
CA CYS A 65 -9.36 -13.73 31.03
C CYS A 65 -10.60 -13.32 31.82
N VAL A 66 -11.44 -12.48 31.23
CA VAL A 66 -12.69 -12.00 31.83
C VAL A 66 -13.86 -12.22 30.88
N ASP A 67 -15.06 -12.36 31.40
CA ASP A 67 -16.28 -12.38 30.58
C ASP A 67 -16.87 -10.98 30.38
N ASN A 68 -17.89 -10.88 29.53
CA ASN A 68 -18.52 -9.60 29.21
C ASN A 68 -19.29 -9.00 30.40
N GLU A 69 -19.79 -9.82 31.33
CA GLU A 69 -20.55 -9.33 32.48
C GLU A 69 -19.59 -8.73 33.51
N GLN A 70 -18.45 -9.38 33.77
CA GLN A 70 -17.38 -8.83 34.59
C GLN A 70 -16.89 -7.47 34.08
N VAL A 71 -16.74 -7.32 32.75
CA VAL A 71 -16.31 -6.05 32.14
C VAL A 71 -17.36 -4.93 32.29
N LYS A 72 -18.65 -5.27 32.48
CA LYS A 72 -19.72 -4.29 32.68
C LYS A 72 -19.81 -3.77 34.12
N GLU A 73 -19.20 -4.46 35.08
CA GLU A 73 -19.21 -4.07 36.49
C GLU A 73 -18.62 -2.68 36.68
N ALA A 74 -19.25 -1.85 37.51
CA ALA A 74 -18.88 -0.44 37.65
C ALA A 74 -17.42 -0.23 38.09
N ASP A 75 -16.91 -1.13 38.92
CA ASP A 75 -15.56 -1.08 39.49
C ASP A 75 -14.56 -1.94 38.70
N PHE A 76 -14.89 -2.29 37.46
CA PHE A 76 -14.01 -3.08 36.60
C PHE A 76 -12.73 -2.31 36.22
N PHE A 77 -12.85 -1.02 35.89
CA PHE A 77 -11.73 -0.17 35.48
C PHE A 77 -11.26 0.73 36.63
N PRO A 78 -9.96 1.11 36.71
CA PRO A 78 -9.52 2.12 37.65
C PRO A 78 -10.13 3.47 37.28
N PHE A 79 -10.68 4.19 38.26
CA PHE A 79 -11.27 5.51 38.06
C PHE A 79 -10.81 6.47 39.16
N LYS A 80 -10.92 7.77 38.89
CA LYS A 80 -10.61 8.80 39.89
C LYS A 80 -11.84 9.13 40.73
N THR A 81 -11.64 9.21 42.04
CA THR A 81 -12.59 9.73 43.03
C THR A 81 -12.15 11.13 43.45
N GLN A 82 -12.93 11.77 44.33
CA GLN A 82 -12.56 13.09 44.89
C GLN A 82 -11.27 13.05 45.70
N THR A 83 -10.90 11.88 46.24
CA THR A 83 -9.77 11.68 47.16
C THR A 83 -8.56 11.02 46.50
N GLY A 84 -8.66 10.53 45.25
CA GLY A 84 -7.53 9.87 44.57
C GLY A 84 -7.96 8.89 43.49
N ILE A 85 -7.18 7.83 43.29
CA ILE A 85 -7.55 6.68 42.45
C ILE A 85 -8.30 5.68 43.35
N ALA A 86 -9.37 5.06 42.85
CA ALA A 86 -10.08 4.02 43.59
C ALA A 86 -9.15 2.81 43.86
N GLU A 87 -9.09 2.35 45.12
CA GLU A 87 -8.17 1.29 45.55
C GLU A 87 -8.70 -0.13 45.26
N ASP A 88 -10.03 -0.30 45.08
CA ASP A 88 -10.69 -1.60 44.91
C ASP A 88 -11.29 -1.79 43.50
N THR A 89 -10.45 -1.68 42.47
CA THR A 89 -10.88 -1.93 41.07
C THR A 89 -10.23 -3.19 40.51
N PHE A 90 -10.95 -3.90 39.63
CA PHE A 90 -10.47 -5.17 39.09
C PHE A 90 -9.21 -5.00 38.22
N CYS A 91 -9.28 -4.05 37.29
CA CYS A 91 -8.14 -3.61 36.51
C CYS A 91 -7.27 -2.68 37.37
N GLN A 92 -5.97 -2.82 37.23
CA GLN A 92 -4.97 -2.06 37.97
C GLN A 92 -4.34 -1.01 37.07
N ALA A 93 -3.67 -0.04 37.69
CA ALA A 93 -2.83 0.89 36.97
C ALA A 93 -1.77 0.13 36.15
N GLY A 94 -1.44 0.62 34.95
CA GLY A 94 -0.50 -0.03 34.03
C GLY A 94 -1.04 -1.21 33.21
N ASP A 95 -2.27 -1.68 33.45
CA ASP A 95 -2.84 -2.79 32.69
C ASP A 95 -2.97 -2.48 31.18
N LEU A 96 -2.77 -3.51 30.36
CA LEU A 96 -3.21 -3.49 28.96
C LEU A 96 -4.59 -4.13 28.87
N ILE A 97 -5.61 -3.35 28.52
CA ILE A 97 -6.99 -3.83 28.51
C ILE A 97 -7.48 -3.99 27.08
N CYS A 98 -7.78 -5.22 26.67
CA CYS A 98 -8.23 -5.57 25.33
C CYS A 98 -9.69 -6.05 25.35
N ILE A 99 -10.61 -5.23 24.86
CA ILE A 99 -12.05 -5.51 24.87
C ILE A 99 -12.53 -5.89 23.46
N ASP A 100 -12.87 -7.17 23.25
CA ASP A 100 -13.52 -7.68 22.06
C ASP A 100 -15.03 -7.42 22.06
N GLU A 101 -15.58 -7.21 20.86
CA GLU A 101 -16.96 -6.82 20.62
C GLU A 101 -17.45 -5.73 21.60
N ALA A 102 -16.67 -4.66 21.74
CA ALA A 102 -16.87 -3.57 22.71
C ALA A 102 -18.29 -2.95 22.69
N TRP A 103 -19.03 -3.07 21.59
CA TRP A 103 -20.44 -2.68 21.53
C TRP A 103 -21.34 -3.45 22.52
N ARG A 104 -20.97 -4.67 22.90
CA ARG A 104 -21.69 -5.50 23.90
C ARG A 104 -21.52 -5.00 25.33
N ILE A 105 -20.44 -4.26 25.61
CA ILE A 105 -20.16 -3.69 26.92
C ILE A 105 -20.85 -2.33 27.05
N TRP A 106 -20.67 -1.49 26.03
CA TRP A 106 -21.15 -0.11 26.04
C TRP A 106 -22.26 0.10 25.02
N GLU A 107 -23.44 -0.45 25.30
CA GLU A 107 -24.59 -0.35 24.41
C GLU A 107 -25.16 1.07 24.35
N ASN A 108 -25.51 1.56 23.16
CA ASN A 108 -26.31 2.78 22.96
C ASN A 108 -25.81 4.04 23.71
N ASN A 109 -24.49 4.24 23.79
CA ASN A 109 -23.84 5.35 24.54
C ASN A 109 -24.08 5.36 26.06
N ARG A 110 -24.67 4.28 26.62
CA ARG A 110 -24.79 4.08 28.06
C ARG A 110 -23.45 3.56 28.57
N ILE A 111 -22.65 4.48 29.11
CA ILE A 111 -21.35 4.18 29.70
C ILE A 111 -21.43 4.61 31.17
N PRO A 112 -21.21 3.70 32.13
CA PRO A 112 -21.13 4.03 33.55
C PRO A 112 -20.14 5.17 33.83
N GLN A 113 -20.38 5.95 34.87
CA GLN A 113 -19.55 7.12 35.18
C GLN A 113 -18.09 6.73 35.45
N GLN A 114 -17.88 5.62 36.14
CA GLN A 114 -16.58 5.03 36.43
C GLN A 114 -15.84 4.69 35.14
N HIS A 115 -16.51 4.03 34.19
CA HIS A 115 -15.92 3.68 32.89
C HIS A 115 -15.61 4.95 32.09
N ARG A 116 -16.44 5.99 32.18
CA ARG A 116 -16.16 7.29 31.53
C ARG A 116 -14.91 7.96 32.09
N SER A 117 -14.72 7.93 33.41
CA SER A 117 -13.51 8.44 34.06
C SER A 117 -12.28 7.70 33.53
N PHE A 118 -12.30 6.37 33.54
CA PHE A 118 -11.22 5.56 32.99
C PHE A 118 -10.96 5.87 31.51
N ILE A 119 -11.98 5.78 30.65
CA ILE A 119 -11.84 5.98 29.21
C ILE A 119 -11.23 7.36 28.89
N ALA A 120 -11.59 8.39 29.64
CA ALA A 120 -11.05 9.74 29.47
C ALA A 120 -9.60 9.88 29.95
N GLU A 121 -9.20 9.12 30.97
CA GLU A 121 -7.96 9.36 31.72
C GLU A 121 -7.04 8.13 31.82
N HIS A 122 -7.28 7.09 31.00
CA HIS A 122 -6.58 5.80 31.07
C HIS A 122 -5.05 5.94 31.12
N GLY A 123 -4.48 6.87 30.35
CA GLY A 123 -3.03 7.11 30.34
C GLY A 123 -2.46 7.76 31.62
N HIS A 124 -3.29 8.17 32.58
CA HIS A 124 -2.85 8.68 33.88
C HIS A 124 -2.73 7.60 34.95
N PHE A 125 -3.23 6.39 34.70
CA PHE A 125 -3.12 5.28 35.64
C PHE A 125 -1.81 4.54 35.37
N VAL A 126 -0.77 4.88 36.14
CA VAL A 126 0.60 4.37 35.97
C VAL A 126 0.96 3.42 37.10
N ASN A 127 1.52 2.25 36.78
CA ASN A 127 2.03 1.32 37.79
C ASN A 127 3.44 1.72 38.27
N THR A 128 3.95 1.01 39.27
CA THR A 128 5.29 1.21 39.84
C THR A 128 6.42 0.98 38.84
N GLU A 129 6.17 0.17 37.80
CA GLU A 129 7.14 -0.15 36.73
C GLU A 129 7.13 0.88 35.59
N GLY A 130 6.23 1.87 35.62
CA GLY A 130 6.12 2.94 34.63
C GLY A 130 5.20 2.65 33.45
N PHE A 131 4.47 1.54 33.44
CA PHE A 131 3.42 1.28 32.45
C PHE A 131 2.18 2.11 32.75
N THR A 132 1.62 2.79 31.74
CA THR A 132 0.32 3.46 31.78
C THR A 132 -0.78 2.47 31.37
N CYS A 133 -2.03 2.64 31.81
CA CYS A 133 -3.11 1.84 31.25
C CYS A 133 -3.32 2.16 29.76
N ASP A 134 -3.51 1.12 28.95
CA ASP A 134 -3.87 1.26 27.54
C ASP A 134 -5.19 0.52 27.26
N LEU A 135 -6.04 1.13 26.44
CA LEU A 135 -7.31 0.55 26.04
C LEU A 135 -7.31 0.21 24.55
N VAL A 136 -7.51 -1.07 24.26
CA VAL A 136 -7.64 -1.62 22.91
C VAL A 136 -9.06 -2.15 22.75
N VAL A 137 -9.80 -1.62 21.77
CA VAL A 137 -11.18 -2.04 21.50
C VAL A 137 -11.24 -2.75 20.16
N LEU A 138 -11.85 -3.93 20.11
CA LEU A 138 -12.13 -4.64 18.88
C LEU A 138 -13.63 -4.54 18.60
N ASN A 139 -13.98 -4.31 17.33
CA ASN A 139 -15.36 -4.23 16.89
C ASN A 139 -15.48 -4.57 15.40
N GLN A 140 -16.68 -4.78 14.87
CA GLN A 140 -16.83 -4.99 13.42
C GLN A 140 -16.62 -3.70 12.61
N SER A 141 -17.08 -2.58 13.17
CA SER A 141 -16.97 -1.25 12.58
C SER A 141 -16.82 -0.21 13.69
N VAL A 142 -16.09 0.87 13.41
CA VAL A 142 -15.98 2.02 14.31
C VAL A 142 -17.35 2.68 14.50
N ALA A 143 -18.24 2.61 13.50
CA ALA A 143 -19.57 3.20 13.58
C ALA A 143 -20.41 2.66 14.75
N ASN A 144 -20.19 1.38 15.11
CA ASN A 144 -20.91 0.69 16.18
C ASN A 144 -20.35 1.00 17.58
N LEU A 145 -19.22 1.72 17.66
CA LEU A 145 -18.70 2.16 18.94
C LEU A 145 -19.46 3.40 19.44
N PRO A 146 -19.65 3.53 20.77
CA PRO A 146 -20.16 4.75 21.39
C PRO A 146 -19.39 6.01 20.99
N CYS A 147 -20.09 7.13 20.87
CA CYS A 147 -19.49 8.43 20.54
C CYS A 147 -18.37 8.81 21.52
N PHE A 148 -18.58 8.58 22.81
CA PHE A 148 -17.59 8.89 23.84
C PHE A 148 -16.25 8.16 23.64
N ILE A 149 -16.29 6.91 23.16
CA ILE A 149 -15.09 6.13 22.84
C ILE A 149 -14.49 6.59 21.52
N LYS A 150 -15.34 6.82 20.49
CA LYS A 150 -14.92 7.30 19.17
C LYS A 150 -14.09 8.58 19.25
N ASP A 151 -14.47 9.53 20.10
CA ASP A 151 -13.77 10.80 20.24
C ASP A 151 -12.37 10.66 20.86
N ARG A 152 -12.04 9.50 21.42
CA ARG A 152 -10.76 9.18 22.08
C ARG A 152 -9.93 8.13 21.33
N ILE A 153 -10.41 7.69 20.17
CA ILE A 153 -9.65 6.80 19.28
C ILE A 153 -8.64 7.65 18.51
N GLU A 154 -7.35 7.36 18.68
CA GLU A 154 -6.26 8.00 17.92
C GLU A 154 -5.85 7.15 16.73
N THR A 155 -5.88 5.82 16.85
CA THR A 155 -5.48 4.92 15.77
C THR A 155 -6.54 3.86 15.55
N THR A 156 -6.95 3.70 14.30
CA THR A 156 -7.80 2.59 13.86
C THR A 156 -7.05 1.66 12.92
N TYR A 157 -6.98 0.39 13.28
CA TYR A 157 -6.48 -0.72 12.46
C TYR A 157 -7.68 -1.41 11.81
N ARG A 158 -7.78 -1.35 10.48
CA ARG A 158 -8.85 -2.01 9.71
C ARG A 158 -8.32 -3.26 9.03
N MET A 159 -8.84 -4.41 9.43
CA MET A 159 -8.52 -5.73 8.90
C MET A 159 -9.41 -6.06 7.71
N THR A 160 -8.79 -6.45 6.59
CA THR A 160 -9.48 -6.92 5.37
C THR A 160 -8.88 -8.25 4.91
N LYS A 161 -9.70 -9.30 4.83
CA LYS A 161 -9.27 -10.62 4.31
C LYS A 161 -9.09 -10.54 2.79
N LEU A 162 -8.00 -11.10 2.26
CA LEU A 162 -7.70 -11.05 0.82
C LEU A 162 -8.36 -12.20 0.03
N VAL A 163 -9.61 -12.53 0.37
CA VAL A 163 -10.38 -13.61 -0.29
C VAL A 163 -10.59 -13.31 -1.78
N ALA A 164 -10.81 -12.04 -2.13
CA ALA A 164 -11.02 -11.64 -3.52
C ALA A 164 -9.83 -11.98 -4.43
N LEU A 165 -8.61 -11.97 -3.86
CA LEU A 165 -7.37 -12.34 -4.54
C LEU A 165 -7.04 -13.83 -4.42
N GLY A 166 -7.95 -14.68 -3.91
CA GLY A 166 -7.70 -16.10 -3.69
C GLY A 166 -6.73 -16.43 -2.54
N LEU A 167 -6.16 -15.43 -1.87
CA LEU A 167 -5.15 -15.59 -0.83
C LEU A 167 -5.80 -15.72 0.55
N ARG A 168 -6.31 -16.93 0.86
CA ARG A 168 -7.04 -17.20 2.12
C ARG A 168 -6.20 -17.08 3.39
N ASN A 169 -4.89 -17.27 3.28
CA ASN A 169 -3.96 -17.20 4.41
C ASN A 169 -3.38 -15.79 4.63
N ARG A 170 -3.88 -14.78 3.90
CA ARG A 170 -3.39 -13.41 3.98
C ARG A 170 -4.51 -12.43 4.26
N TYR A 171 -4.12 -11.35 4.90
CA TYR A 171 -4.99 -10.22 5.21
C TYR A 171 -4.21 -8.93 5.04
N ARG A 172 -4.95 -7.83 4.92
CA ARG A 172 -4.40 -6.49 4.87
C ARG A 172 -4.83 -5.74 6.12
N VAL A 173 -3.89 -5.01 6.70
CA VAL A 173 -4.15 -4.04 7.76
C VAL A 173 -4.01 -2.64 7.16
N ASP A 174 -5.09 -1.88 7.16
CA ASP A 174 -5.08 -0.46 6.84
C ASP A 174 -5.09 0.33 8.15
N VAL A 175 -4.08 1.18 8.38
CA VAL A 175 -3.95 1.99 9.59
C VAL A 175 -4.42 3.41 9.29
N TYR A 176 -5.30 3.93 10.14
CA TYR A 176 -5.86 5.28 10.04
C TYR A 176 -5.61 6.06 11.32
N SER A 177 -5.41 7.36 11.19
CA SER A 177 -5.51 8.27 12.34
C SER A 177 -6.98 8.60 12.58
N GLY A 178 -7.45 8.32 13.79
CA GLY A 178 -8.82 8.50 14.26
C GLY A 178 -9.84 7.56 13.64
N ILE A 179 -11.10 8.03 13.60
CA ILE A 179 -12.28 7.22 13.22
C ILE A 179 -12.66 7.31 11.74
N LYS A 180 -12.10 8.27 10.99
CA LYS A 180 -12.48 8.55 9.60
C LYS A 180 -11.68 7.66 8.64
N LEU A 181 -12.26 6.53 8.23
CA LEU A 181 -11.58 5.49 7.43
C LEU A 181 -11.52 5.78 5.91
N PHE A 182 -11.28 7.04 5.54
CA PHE A 182 -11.13 7.46 4.14
C PHE A 182 -9.70 7.26 3.64
N LYS A 183 -9.52 7.06 2.32
CA LYS A 183 -8.19 6.82 1.71
C LYS A 183 -7.17 7.91 2.09
N ASN A 184 -7.60 9.17 2.18
CA ASN A 184 -6.72 10.31 2.51
C ASN A 184 -6.26 10.31 3.99
N ASN A 185 -7.01 9.69 4.89
CA ASN A 185 -6.68 9.60 6.31
C ASN A 185 -5.94 8.30 6.67
N ARG A 186 -5.63 7.49 5.66
CA ARG A 186 -4.90 6.24 5.85
C ARG A 186 -3.42 6.53 5.98
N THR A 187 -2.88 6.31 7.17
CA THR A 187 -1.46 6.51 7.49
C THR A 187 -0.59 5.44 6.83
N SER A 188 -1.00 4.17 6.90
CA SER A 188 -0.24 3.07 6.31
C SER A 188 -1.14 1.90 5.90
N SER A 189 -0.61 1.01 5.06
CA SER A 189 -1.30 -0.19 4.62
C SER A 189 -0.28 -1.28 4.35
N TYR A 190 -0.43 -2.43 4.98
CA TYR A 190 0.48 -3.55 4.81
C TYR A 190 -0.27 -4.88 4.74
N GLN A 191 0.33 -5.85 4.06
CA GLN A 191 -0.21 -7.20 3.93
C GLN A 191 0.51 -8.13 4.90
N CYS A 192 -0.28 -8.91 5.63
CA CYS A 192 0.18 -9.88 6.59
C CYS A 192 -0.22 -11.29 6.16
N SER A 193 0.51 -12.28 6.67
CA SER A 193 0.16 -13.69 6.54
C SER A 193 -0.17 -14.24 7.93
N TYR A 194 -1.13 -15.15 7.99
CA TYR A 194 -1.46 -15.81 9.25
C TYR A 194 -0.39 -16.86 9.60
N ASP A 195 0.10 -16.82 10.82
CA ASP A 195 0.89 -17.86 11.45
C ASP A 195 -0.05 -18.88 12.10
N LYS A 196 0.11 -20.14 11.69
CA LYS A 196 -0.70 -21.25 12.21
C LYS A 196 -0.46 -21.48 13.71
N ALA A 197 0.71 -21.13 14.23
CA ALA A 197 1.05 -21.32 15.63
C ALA A 197 0.25 -20.40 16.58
N ILE A 198 -0.36 -19.33 16.07
CA ILE A 198 -1.13 -18.37 16.88
C ILE A 198 -2.60 -18.81 17.04
N PHE A 199 -3.18 -19.51 16.07
CA PHE A 199 -4.59 -19.93 16.15
C PHE A 199 -4.93 -20.84 17.35
N PRO A 200 -4.03 -21.71 17.85
CA PRO A 200 -4.31 -22.48 19.07
C PRO A 200 -4.36 -21.65 20.37
N LEU A 201 -3.85 -20.41 20.34
CA LEU A 201 -3.71 -19.54 21.51
C LEU A 201 -5.02 -18.84 21.91
N TYR A 202 -5.99 -18.79 21.00
CA TYR A 202 -7.30 -18.17 21.21
C TYR A 202 -8.39 -18.87 20.38
N HIS A 203 -9.67 -18.62 20.66
CA HIS A 203 -10.78 -19.12 19.86
C HIS A 203 -11.51 -17.99 19.13
N SER A 204 -11.71 -18.15 17.83
CA SER A 204 -12.37 -17.15 16.98
C SER A 204 -13.89 -17.35 16.85
N TYR A 205 -14.46 -18.33 17.54
CA TYR A 205 -15.88 -18.70 17.47
C TYR A 205 -16.37 -19.29 18.80
N GLU A 206 -17.61 -19.00 19.15
CA GLU A 206 -18.37 -19.75 20.16
C GLU A 206 -18.95 -21.00 19.45
N GLY A 207 -18.56 -22.22 19.85
CA GLY A 207 -19.19 -23.46 19.37
C GLY A 207 -18.36 -24.41 18.45
N GLY A 208 -17.03 -24.30 18.39
CA GLY A 208 -16.18 -25.30 17.67
C GLY A 208 -15.84 -24.96 16.21
N GLN A 209 -15.01 -25.80 15.56
CA GLN A 209 -14.40 -25.57 14.23
C GLN A 209 -15.43 -25.45 13.08
N GLY A 210 -16.16 -24.35 13.02
CA GLY A 210 -17.06 -24.03 11.92
C GLY A 210 -16.24 -23.67 10.67
N GLN A 211 -16.33 -24.49 9.62
CA GLN A 211 -15.74 -24.17 8.33
C GLN A 211 -16.58 -23.12 7.61
N GLU A 212 -15.94 -22.00 7.26
CA GLU A 212 -16.56 -20.94 6.47
C GLU A 212 -16.82 -21.44 5.04
N GLN A 213 -18.09 -21.63 4.67
CA GLN A 213 -18.49 -21.95 3.31
C GLN A 213 -18.53 -20.65 2.47
N VAL A 214 -17.89 -20.67 1.30
CA VAL A 214 -17.94 -19.54 0.36
C VAL A 214 -19.32 -19.54 -0.30
N VAL A 215 -20.19 -18.65 0.17
CA VAL A 215 -21.58 -18.54 -0.31
C VAL A 215 -21.64 -18.05 -1.76
N ASP A 216 -20.71 -17.17 -2.17
CA ASP A 216 -20.66 -16.65 -3.54
C ASP A 216 -19.26 -16.73 -4.16
N LYS A 217 -19.13 -17.53 -5.22
CA LYS A 217 -17.87 -17.72 -5.98
C LYS A 217 -17.48 -16.50 -6.82
N ARG A 218 -18.39 -15.56 -7.08
CA ARG A 218 -18.12 -14.34 -7.88
C ARG A 218 -17.18 -13.35 -7.20
N GLN A 219 -16.99 -13.48 -5.88
CA GLN A 219 -16.11 -12.63 -5.10
C GLN A 219 -14.63 -12.79 -5.47
N SER A 220 -14.23 -13.94 -6.05
CA SER A 220 -12.85 -14.17 -6.47
C SER A 220 -12.62 -13.65 -7.90
N ILE A 221 -11.56 -12.86 -8.10
CA ILE A 221 -11.18 -12.33 -9.42
C ILE A 221 -10.83 -13.47 -10.40
N PHE A 222 -10.28 -14.58 -9.90
CA PHE A 222 -9.92 -15.75 -10.72
C PHE A 222 -11.13 -16.49 -11.31
N ASN A 223 -12.31 -16.31 -10.72
CA ASN A 223 -13.54 -16.91 -11.23
C ASN A 223 -14.24 -16.03 -12.28
N GLN A 224 -13.69 -14.86 -12.61
CA GLN A 224 -14.26 -13.97 -13.61
C GLN A 224 -13.70 -14.27 -15.01
N SER A 225 -14.56 -14.63 -15.97
CA SER A 225 -14.14 -14.94 -17.35
C SER A 225 -13.39 -13.80 -18.05
N LYS A 226 -13.70 -12.55 -17.68
CA LYS A 226 -13.00 -11.35 -18.20
C LYS A 226 -11.52 -11.34 -17.83
N PHE A 227 -11.15 -11.83 -16.64
CA PHE A 227 -9.76 -11.92 -16.21
C PHE A 227 -8.97 -12.92 -17.09
N TRP A 228 -9.55 -14.09 -17.37
CA TRP A 228 -8.95 -15.09 -18.25
C TRP A 228 -8.83 -14.62 -19.71
N LEU A 229 -9.84 -13.90 -20.22
CA LEU A 229 -9.78 -13.31 -21.56
C LEU A 229 -8.64 -12.28 -21.68
N LEU A 230 -8.51 -11.36 -20.70
CA LEU A 230 -7.46 -10.34 -20.70
C LEU A 230 -6.06 -10.95 -20.53
N THR A 231 -5.90 -11.91 -19.62
CA THR A 231 -4.61 -12.59 -19.39
C THR A 231 -4.19 -13.43 -20.59
N SER A 232 -5.11 -14.18 -21.21
CA SER A 232 -4.84 -14.91 -22.45
C SER A 232 -4.49 -13.97 -23.61
N GLY A 233 -5.16 -12.83 -23.73
CA GLY A 233 -4.86 -11.82 -24.75
C GLY A 233 -3.47 -11.21 -24.57
N LEU A 234 -3.08 -10.89 -23.33
CA LEU A 234 -1.74 -10.39 -23.00
C LEU A 234 -0.66 -11.44 -23.31
N LEU A 235 -0.90 -12.70 -22.94
CA LEU A 235 0.03 -13.80 -23.23
C LEU A 235 0.24 -13.97 -24.75
N LEU A 236 -0.85 -13.94 -25.52
CA LEU A 236 -0.79 -14.02 -26.99
C LEU A 236 0.00 -12.85 -27.58
N LEU A 237 -0.20 -11.63 -27.09
CA LEU A 237 0.55 -10.45 -27.54
C LEU A 237 2.06 -10.61 -27.25
N VAL A 238 2.43 -11.11 -26.06
CA VAL A 238 3.83 -11.40 -25.73
C VAL A 238 4.42 -12.46 -26.66
N ILE A 239 3.69 -13.55 -26.95
CA ILE A 239 4.15 -14.60 -27.87
C ILE A 239 4.36 -14.03 -29.28
N VAL A 240 3.40 -13.25 -29.79
CA VAL A 240 3.51 -12.60 -31.11
C VAL A 240 4.69 -11.63 -31.15
N SER A 241 4.89 -10.85 -30.09
CA SER A 241 6.03 -9.93 -29.96
C SER A 241 7.38 -10.66 -29.99
N VAL A 242 7.51 -11.74 -29.22
CA VAL A 242 8.73 -12.59 -29.21
C VAL A 242 8.96 -13.23 -30.58
N TYR A 243 7.91 -13.69 -31.26
CA TYR A 243 8.00 -14.24 -32.61
C TYR A 243 8.53 -13.20 -33.61
N PHE A 244 8.00 -11.98 -33.61
CA PHE A 244 8.48 -10.90 -34.47
C PHE A 244 9.92 -10.48 -34.16
N LEU A 245 10.30 -10.45 -32.87
CA LEU A 245 11.68 -10.20 -32.47
C LEU A 245 12.62 -11.31 -32.98
N TYR A 246 12.24 -12.58 -32.82
CA TYR A 246 13.00 -13.71 -33.33
C TYR A 246 13.17 -13.63 -34.84
N GLN A 247 12.12 -13.32 -35.59
CA GLN A 247 12.17 -13.15 -37.04
C GLN A 247 13.07 -11.97 -37.45
N PHE A 248 12.99 -10.85 -36.74
CA PHE A 248 13.81 -9.66 -37.01
C PHE A 248 15.32 -9.93 -36.83
N PHE A 249 15.70 -10.68 -35.79
CA PHE A 249 17.10 -11.00 -35.51
C PHE A 249 17.61 -12.26 -36.24
N SER A 250 16.72 -13.17 -36.68
CA SER A 250 17.10 -14.40 -37.41
C SER A 250 16.98 -14.27 -38.93
N GLY A 251 16.50 -13.13 -39.43
CA GLY A 251 16.49 -12.81 -40.85
C GLY A 251 17.91 -12.53 -41.36
N ASN A 252 18.57 -13.57 -41.87
CA ASN A 252 19.88 -13.49 -42.50
C ASN A 252 19.92 -12.47 -43.67
N GLY A 253 20.92 -11.59 -43.61
CA GLY A 253 21.75 -11.12 -44.73
C GLY A 253 21.05 -10.63 -46.00
N ILE A 254 21.07 -9.30 -46.20
CA ILE A 254 20.85 -8.69 -47.51
C ILE A 254 21.91 -9.26 -48.47
N THR A 255 21.55 -10.24 -49.28
CA THR A 255 22.36 -10.65 -50.45
C THR A 255 22.14 -9.63 -51.56
N PRO A 256 23.17 -8.85 -51.97
CA PRO A 256 23.03 -7.98 -53.13
C PRO A 256 23.00 -8.86 -54.39
N LYS A 257 21.86 -8.88 -55.07
CA LYS A 257 21.70 -9.55 -56.37
C LYS A 257 22.36 -8.69 -57.45
N ASN A 258 23.58 -9.05 -57.85
CA ASN A 258 24.21 -8.52 -59.07
C ASN A 258 23.35 -8.91 -60.29
N ARG A 259 22.95 -7.92 -61.08
CA ARG A 259 22.28 -8.10 -62.38
C ARG A 259 23.27 -7.65 -63.48
N PRO A 260 23.50 -8.44 -64.54
CA PRO A 260 24.49 -8.09 -65.56
C PRO A 260 23.99 -6.95 -66.45
N ILE A 261 24.96 -6.13 -66.89
CA ILE A 261 24.83 -4.97 -67.78
C ILE A 261 24.84 -5.47 -69.22
N SER A 262 23.85 -5.07 -70.02
CA SER A 262 23.94 -5.08 -71.48
C SER A 262 23.84 -3.64 -71.97
N GLU A 263 24.93 -3.16 -72.56
CA GLU A 263 25.04 -1.87 -73.23
C GLU A 263 24.38 -1.93 -74.62
N SER A 264 23.57 -0.93 -74.93
CA SER A 264 23.30 -0.51 -76.31
C SER A 264 23.20 1.02 -76.36
N VAL A 265 24.28 1.61 -76.88
CA VAL A 265 24.51 3.01 -77.30
C VAL A 265 24.02 3.08 -78.78
N ASP A 266 23.37 4.10 -79.37
CA ASP A 266 23.21 5.53 -79.12
C ASP A 266 22.04 6.08 -79.97
N LYS A 267 21.42 7.20 -79.54
CA LYS A 267 21.14 8.39 -80.38
C LYS A 267 20.42 9.50 -79.57
N SER A 268 21.25 10.37 -79.00
CA SER A 268 21.15 11.83 -78.94
C SER A 268 19.78 12.54 -79.13
N VAL A 269 19.27 13.15 -78.05
CA VAL A 269 18.77 14.54 -78.05
C VAL A 269 19.21 15.23 -76.74
N THR A 270 19.81 16.40 -76.95
CA THR A 270 20.25 17.50 -76.09
C THR A 270 19.73 17.60 -74.64
N THR A 271 20.73 17.68 -73.77
CA THR A 271 20.87 18.00 -72.36
C THR A 271 20.04 19.18 -71.80
N GLN A 272 19.11 18.89 -70.88
CA GLN A 272 18.94 19.68 -69.65
C GLN A 272 19.07 18.73 -68.46
N LYS A 273 20.15 18.91 -67.68
CA LYS A 273 20.42 18.16 -66.45
C LYS A 273 19.42 18.56 -65.38
N SER A 274 18.45 17.70 -65.06
CA SER A 274 17.88 17.62 -63.71
C SER A 274 18.47 16.38 -63.03
N HIS A 275 19.63 16.57 -62.38
CA HIS A 275 20.04 15.63 -61.34
C HIS A 275 18.98 15.69 -60.23
N GLN A 276 18.09 14.70 -60.16
CA GLN A 276 17.50 14.34 -58.87
C GLN A 276 18.58 13.63 -58.06
N ASN A 277 19.49 14.45 -57.52
CA ASN A 277 20.21 14.09 -56.31
C ASN A 277 19.12 13.86 -55.25
N SER A 278 18.98 12.61 -54.80
CA SER A 278 18.53 12.36 -53.44
C SER A 278 19.59 13.01 -52.54
N SER A 279 19.35 14.28 -52.18
CA SER A 279 20.24 15.03 -51.33
C SER A 279 20.35 14.29 -50.01
N ALA A 280 21.56 13.81 -49.70
CA ALA A 280 21.99 13.81 -48.32
C ALA A 280 21.66 15.21 -47.79
N GLN A 281 20.66 15.31 -46.92
CA GLN A 281 20.26 16.59 -46.37
C GLN A 281 21.48 17.16 -45.65
N ASN A 282 22.07 18.23 -46.20
CA ASN A 282 23.23 18.86 -45.61
C ASN A 282 22.85 19.34 -44.21
N LEU A 283 23.56 18.84 -43.21
CA LEU A 283 23.45 19.34 -41.84
C LEU A 283 24.00 20.77 -41.82
N SER A 284 23.30 21.67 -41.14
CA SER A 284 23.75 23.06 -41.04
C SER A 284 25.15 23.10 -40.42
N GLY A 285 26.10 23.72 -41.11
CA GLY A 285 27.44 23.99 -40.58
C GLY A 285 27.47 25.15 -39.57
N GLN A 286 26.43 25.98 -39.55
CA GLN A 286 26.38 27.23 -38.79
C GLN A 286 25.50 27.15 -37.54
N TRP A 287 24.32 26.52 -37.64
CA TRP A 287 23.31 26.55 -36.58
C TRP A 287 23.12 25.20 -35.90
N ARG A 288 22.90 25.24 -34.58
CA ARG A 288 22.53 24.09 -33.75
C ARG A 288 21.37 24.39 -32.83
N ILE A 289 20.60 23.37 -32.50
CA ILE A 289 19.51 23.49 -31.51
C ILE A 289 20.13 23.48 -30.11
N ALA A 290 20.01 24.60 -29.40
CA ALA A 290 20.52 24.76 -28.03
C ALA A 290 19.46 24.45 -26.96
N GLY A 291 18.17 24.61 -27.28
CA GLY A 291 17.10 24.33 -26.33
C GLY A 291 15.74 24.78 -26.82
N LYS A 292 14.75 24.74 -25.92
CA LYS A 292 13.40 25.25 -26.15
C LYS A 292 13.02 26.21 -25.02
N ILE A 293 12.31 27.27 -25.37
CA ILE A 293 11.72 28.19 -24.40
C ILE A 293 10.22 28.32 -24.67
N SER A 294 9.42 28.44 -23.61
CA SER A 294 7.99 28.72 -23.73
C SER A 294 7.58 29.82 -22.77
N GLN A 295 6.81 30.78 -23.27
CA GLN A 295 6.30 31.92 -22.51
C GLN A 295 4.91 32.27 -23.05
N ARG A 296 3.94 32.49 -22.15
CA ARG A 296 2.57 32.93 -22.49
C ARG A 296 1.88 32.07 -23.58
N GLY A 297 2.06 30.75 -23.54
CA GLY A 297 1.39 29.80 -24.43
C GLY A 297 2.02 29.67 -25.83
N GLN A 298 3.11 30.37 -26.11
CA GLN A 298 3.92 30.20 -27.32
C GLN A 298 5.22 29.49 -26.99
N ALA A 299 5.75 28.72 -27.95
CA ALA A 299 6.96 27.94 -27.79
C ALA A 299 7.91 28.16 -28.97
N TRP A 300 9.20 28.31 -28.65
CA TRP A 300 10.27 28.57 -29.61
C TRP A 300 11.43 27.62 -29.41
N VAL A 301 12.10 27.30 -30.50
CA VAL A 301 13.39 26.62 -30.52
C VAL A 301 14.49 27.66 -30.54
N VAL A 302 15.44 27.51 -29.62
CA VAL A 302 16.62 28.37 -29.52
C VAL A 302 17.72 27.77 -30.38
N LEU A 303 18.14 28.50 -31.40
CA LEU A 303 19.26 28.19 -32.27
C LEU A 303 20.48 28.99 -31.84
N LEU A 304 21.65 28.35 -31.85
CA LEU A 304 22.92 28.97 -31.52
C LEU A 304 23.93 28.70 -32.63
N ASN A 305 24.77 29.69 -32.94
CA ASN A 305 25.90 29.51 -33.86
C ASN A 305 27.25 29.47 -33.13
N GLN A 306 28.33 29.22 -33.86
CA GLN A 306 29.70 29.17 -33.33
C GLN A 306 30.18 30.49 -32.70
N GLN A 307 29.59 31.61 -33.09
CA GLN A 307 29.92 32.95 -32.61
C GLN A 307 29.08 33.35 -31.39
N GLY A 308 28.22 32.46 -30.89
CA GLY A 308 27.35 32.70 -29.74
C GLY A 308 26.10 33.54 -30.04
N GLN A 309 25.79 33.79 -31.32
CA GLN A 309 24.56 34.47 -31.70
C GLN A 309 23.36 33.53 -31.52
N ILE A 310 22.25 34.11 -31.07
CA ILE A 310 21.01 33.40 -30.77
C ILE A 310 19.95 33.78 -31.81
N ARG A 311 19.27 32.77 -32.36
CA ARG A 311 18.09 32.92 -33.22
C ARG A 311 16.94 32.11 -32.65
N LEU A 312 15.72 32.68 -32.65
CA LEU A 312 14.51 32.03 -32.16
C LEU A 312 13.61 31.69 -33.33
N GLU A 313 13.17 30.43 -33.39
CA GLU A 313 12.25 29.96 -34.43
C GLU A 313 11.02 29.28 -33.81
N PRO A 314 9.81 29.43 -34.38
CA PRO A 314 8.61 28.81 -33.85
C PRO A 314 8.73 27.28 -33.76
N LEU A 315 8.29 26.69 -32.65
CA LEU A 315 8.33 25.23 -32.44
C LEU A 315 7.60 24.44 -33.55
N SER A 316 6.59 25.04 -34.17
CA SER A 316 5.79 24.44 -35.25
C SER A 316 6.59 24.11 -36.52
N GLN A 317 7.75 24.73 -36.72
CA GLN A 317 8.62 24.48 -37.87
C GLN A 317 9.55 23.27 -37.68
N PHE A 318 9.55 22.66 -36.49
CA PHE A 318 10.43 21.57 -36.12
C PHE A 318 9.67 20.25 -36.00
N ARG A 319 10.33 19.15 -36.37
CA ARG A 319 9.83 17.78 -36.24
C ARG A 319 10.49 17.08 -35.06
N PHE A 320 9.70 16.27 -34.36
CA PHE A 320 10.11 15.54 -33.16
C PHE A 320 10.01 14.04 -33.42
N TYR A 321 11.12 13.33 -33.22
CA TYR A 321 11.18 11.88 -33.25
C TYR A 321 11.89 11.39 -31.99
N GLY A 322 11.10 11.10 -30.94
CA GLY A 322 11.63 10.74 -29.62
C GLY A 322 12.43 11.89 -29.01
N LEU A 323 13.70 11.65 -28.69
CA LEU A 323 14.64 12.66 -28.17
C LEU A 323 15.27 13.54 -29.26
N ARG A 324 15.04 13.23 -30.55
CA ARG A 324 15.62 13.96 -31.68
C ARG A 324 14.68 15.07 -32.13
N MET A 325 15.23 16.28 -32.22
CA MET A 325 14.57 17.46 -32.80
C MET A 325 15.32 17.86 -34.07
N THR A 326 14.57 18.08 -35.16
CA THR A 326 15.14 18.51 -36.45
C THR A 326 14.29 19.61 -37.06
N GLY A 327 14.91 20.67 -37.58
CA GLY A 327 14.26 21.73 -38.35
C GLY A 327 14.99 22.00 -39.65
N ASN A 328 14.34 22.64 -40.62
CA ASN A 328 14.98 23.16 -41.82
C ASN A 328 15.08 24.67 -41.69
N ILE A 329 16.30 25.20 -41.64
CA ILE A 329 16.59 26.63 -41.51
C ILE A 329 17.48 27.02 -42.68
N ASP A 330 17.04 28.01 -43.45
CA ASP A 330 17.77 28.55 -44.61
C ASP A 330 18.18 27.49 -45.65
N GLY A 331 17.44 26.38 -45.74
CA GLY A 331 17.69 25.27 -46.68
C GLY A 331 18.48 24.09 -46.09
N ASP A 332 19.07 24.28 -44.90
CA ASP A 332 19.88 23.28 -44.21
C ASP A 332 19.12 22.60 -43.06
N VAL A 333 19.46 21.35 -42.77
CA VAL A 333 18.88 20.62 -41.64
C VAL A 333 19.64 20.94 -40.35
N VAL A 334 18.94 21.53 -39.39
CA VAL A 334 19.45 21.87 -38.06
C VAL A 334 18.99 20.79 -37.07
N THR A 335 19.92 20.31 -36.26
CA THR A 335 19.71 19.34 -35.18
C THR A 335 20.42 19.79 -33.90
N THR A 336 20.33 19.02 -32.81
CA THR A 336 21.09 19.29 -31.57
C THR A 336 22.61 19.09 -31.73
N TYR A 337 23.04 18.38 -32.77
CA TYR A 337 24.44 18.05 -33.05
C TYR A 337 24.93 18.59 -34.41
N SER A 338 24.13 19.44 -35.08
CA SER A 338 24.60 20.27 -36.20
C SER A 338 25.32 21.51 -35.67
N GLY A 339 25.79 22.40 -36.55
CA GLY A 339 26.64 23.54 -36.21
C GLY A 339 28.03 23.05 -35.84
N GLY A 340 29.05 23.43 -36.60
CA GLY A 340 30.39 22.90 -36.37
C GLY A 340 30.82 23.09 -34.91
N MET A 341 31.37 22.06 -34.29
CA MET A 341 31.89 22.17 -32.93
C MET A 341 33.18 23.00 -32.95
N LYS A 342 33.34 23.87 -31.95
CA LYS A 342 34.66 24.37 -31.55
C LYS A 342 35.21 23.46 -30.48
#